data_AF-A0A7V2VTP7-F1
#
_entry.id   AF-A0A7V2VTP7-F1
#
_cell.length_a   1.000
_cell.length_b   1.000
_cell.length_c   1.000
_cell.angle_alpha   90.00
_cell.angle_beta   90.00
_cell.angle_gamma   90.00
#
_symmetry.space_group_name_H-M   'P 1'
#
loop_
_entity.id
_entity.type
_entity.pdbx_description
1 polymer ?
#
loop_
_entity_poly.entity_id
_entity_poly.type
_entity_poly.pdbx_seq_one_letter_code
_entity_poly.pdbx_strand_id
1 'polypeptide(L)' 'MRLGCIAIGEIRCDGCGQTIKHPEHYLAIYDEEGIESEQGKTLRYCVDCCLSQGYAHYRMEKGEQILTFFPK' A
#
# COMPACT_ATOMS: atom_id res chain seq x y z
N MET A 1 0.02 -2.82 -11.39
CA MET A 1 0.63 -3.75 -10.41
C MET A 1 0.46 -3.26 -8.96
N ARG A 2 0.25 -4.15 -7.98
CA ARG A 2 0.12 -3.83 -6.54
C ARG A 2 1.30 -4.42 -5.75
N LEU A 3 2.00 -3.62 -4.94
CA LEU A 3 3.14 -4.05 -4.11
C LEU A 3 2.95 -3.63 -2.64
N GLY A 4 3.17 -4.56 -1.72
CA GLY A 4 3.34 -4.25 -0.30
C GLY A 4 4.75 -3.75 -0.03
N CYS A 5 4.89 -2.65 0.71
CA CYS A 5 6.15 -1.98 0.98
C CYS A 5 6.29 -1.59 2.47
N ILE A 6 7.52 -1.35 2.91
CA ILE A 6 7.84 -0.75 4.22
C ILE A 6 8.40 0.64 3.97
N ALA A 7 7.91 1.65 4.70
CA ALA A 7 8.41 3.01 4.61
C ALA A 7 9.86 3.09 5.14
N ILE A 8 10.77 3.67 4.35
CA ILE A 8 12.16 3.97 4.75
C ILE A 8 12.32 5.47 5.06
N GLY A 9 11.34 6.30 4.68
CA GLY A 9 11.29 7.73 4.95
C GLY A 9 9.85 8.20 5.09
N GLU A 10 9.63 9.51 5.03
CA GLU A 10 8.28 10.08 5.08
C GLU A 10 7.53 9.83 3.77
N ILE A 11 6.46 9.04 3.84
CA ILE A 11 5.59 8.74 2.71
C ILE A 11 4.21 9.28 3.03
N ARG A 12 3.56 9.98 2.09
CA ARG A 12 2.19 10.46 2.30
C ARG A 12 1.18 9.45 1.74
N CYS A 13 0.17 9.12 2.53
CA CYS A 13 -0.97 8.31 2.09
C CYS A 13 -1.87 9.15 1.18
N ASP A 14 -2.17 8.67 -0.02
CA ASP A 14 -3.06 9.32 -1.00
C ASP A 14 -4.55 9.18 -0.62
N GLY A 15 -4.89 8.29 0.33
CA GLY A 15 -6.26 8.11 0.83
C GLY A 15 -6.61 9.09 1.96
N CYS A 16 -5.87 9.05 3.06
CA CYS A 16 -6.15 9.85 4.26
C CYS A 16 -5.24 11.09 4.42
N GLY A 17 -4.20 11.23 3.60
CA GLY A 17 -3.26 12.35 3.65
C GLY A 17 -2.24 12.28 4.79
N GLN A 18 -2.32 11.29 5.68
CA GLN A 18 -1.37 11.10 6.79
C GLN A 18 0.01 10.65 6.31
N THR A 19 1.04 10.99 7.07
CA THR A 19 2.42 10.53 6.85
C THR A 19 2.61 9.14 7.43
N ILE A 20 2.97 8.19 6.57
CA ILE A 20 3.47 6.85 6.86
C ILE A 20 4.98 6.99 7.12
N LYS A 21 5.42 6.60 8.32
CA LYS A 21 6.81 6.72 8.79
C LYS A 21 7.47 5.35 8.82
N HIS A 22 8.80 5.31 8.82
CA HIS A 22 9.52 4.06 9.07
C HIS A 22 9.21 3.51 10.47
N PRO A 23 8.94 2.20 10.66
CA PRO A 23 8.89 1.10 9.68
C PRO A 23 7.46 0.65 9.30
N GLU A 24 6.52 1.58 9.12
CA GLU A 24 5.13 1.27 8.79
C GLU A 24 4.97 0.68 7.38
N HIS A 25 4.01 -0.22 7.23
CA HIS A 25 3.67 -0.84 5.95
C HIS A 25 2.72 0.04 5.13
N TYR A 26 2.80 -0.06 3.81
CA TYR A 26 1.86 0.58 2.90
C TYR A 26 1.74 -0.20 1.58
N LEU A 27 0.70 0.07 0.82
CA LEU A 27 0.49 -0.47 -0.51
C LEU A 27 0.86 0.57 -1.57
N ALA A 28 1.71 0.20 -2.52
CA ALA A 28 1.97 0.94 -3.75
C ALA A 28 1.17 0.34 -4.91
N ILE A 29 0.41 1.17 -5.63
CA ILE A 29 -0.32 0.78 -6.83
C ILE A 29 0.26 1.54 -8.02
N TYR A 30 0.77 0.79 -8.99
CA TYR A 30 1.27 1.28 -10.27
C TYR A 30 0.18 1.16 -11.33
N ASP A 31 -0.08 2.25 -12.04
CA ASP A 31 -0.89 2.23 -13.24
C ASP A 31 -0.14 1.51 -14.38
N GLU A 32 -0.88 0.71 -15.16
CA GLU A 32 -0.35 -0.16 -16.22
C GLU A 32 -0.51 0.45 -17.62
N GLU A 33 -1.05 1.65 -17.74
CA GLU A 33 -1.07 2.39 -19.01
C GLU A 33 0.34 2.91 -19.31
N GLY A 34 1.17 2.00 -19.85
CA GLY A 34 2.55 2.19 -20.29
C GLY A 34 2.72 3.22 -21.40
N ILE A 35 2.39 4.47 -21.10
CA ILE A 35 2.86 5.63 -21.82
C ILE A 35 3.94 6.22 -20.93
N GLU A 36 5.17 6.29 -21.44
CA GLU A 36 6.25 7.12 -20.91
C GLU A 36 5.82 8.60 -20.95
N SER A 37 4.87 8.95 -20.10
CA SER A 37 4.67 10.31 -19.65
C SER A 37 5.38 10.43 -18.32
N GLU A 38 6.04 11.56 -18.08
CA GLU A 38 7.01 11.81 -17.00
C GLU A 38 6.49 11.56 -15.56
N GLN A 39 5.26 11.09 -15.38
CA GLN A 39 4.62 10.84 -14.09
C GLN A 39 3.68 9.63 -14.16
N GLY A 40 4.23 8.42 -14.29
CA GLY A 40 3.49 7.20 -13.93
C GLY A 40 3.03 7.33 -12.47
N LYS A 41 1.76 7.67 -12.24
CA LYS A 41 1.24 7.98 -10.89
C LYS A 41 1.25 6.69 -10.07
N THR A 42 2.14 6.65 -9.08
CA THR A 42 2.12 5.60 -8.04
C THR A 42 1.25 6.09 -6.89
N LEU A 43 0.12 5.41 -6.67
CA LEU A 43 -0.73 5.65 -5.50
C LEU A 43 -0.18 4.88 -4.30
N ARG A 44 -0.20 5.50 -3.13
CA ARG A 44 0.33 4.97 -1.87
C ARG A 44 -0.77 5.01 -0.82
N TYR A 45 -1.10 3.86 -0.25
CA TYR A 45 -2.14 3.75 0.78
C TYR A 45 -1.57 3.14 2.05
N CYS A 46 -1.81 3.78 3.20
CA CYS A 46 -1.49 3.20 4.50
C CYS A 46 -2.32 1.93 4.76
N VAL A 47 -1.94 1.15 5.76
CA VAL A 47 -2.64 -0.09 6.14
C VAL A 47 -4.13 0.16 6.39
N ASP A 48 -4.49 1.22 7.12
CA ASP A 48 -5.89 1.52 7.44
C ASP A 48 -6.73 1.79 6.19
N CYS A 49 -6.20 2.59 5.26
CA CYS A 49 -6.85 2.83 3.98
C CYS A 49 -6.95 1.54 3.16
N CYS A 50 -5.94 0.68 3.20
CA CYS A 50 -5.98 -0.61 2.50
C CYS A 50 -7.04 -1.55 3.08
N LEU A 51 -7.17 -1.62 4.41
CA LEU A 51 -8.20 -2.41 5.08
C LEU A 51 -9.60 -1.87 4.76
N SER A 52 -9.78 -0.55 4.85
CA SER A 52 -11.06 0.11 4.58
C SER A 52 -11.51 -0.03 3.12
N GLN A 53 -10.57 -0.05 2.16
CA GLN A 53 -10.86 -0.18 0.73
C GLN A 53 -10.87 -1.64 0.25
N GLY A 54 -10.58 -2.61 1.13
CA GLY A 54 -10.52 -4.03 0.77
C GLY A 54 -9.29 -4.42 -0.05
N TYR A 55 -8.23 -3.60 -0.05
CA TYR A 55 -6.95 -3.95 -0.67
C TYR A 55 -6.07 -4.85 0.22
N ALA A 56 -6.37 -4.91 1.51
CA ALA A 56 -5.70 -5.78 2.44
C ALA A 56 -6.69 -6.37 3.44
N HIS A 57 -6.30 -7.47 4.07
CA HIS A 57 -6.99 -8.02 5.22
C HIS A 57 -5.99 -8.66 6.18
N TYR A 58 -6.41 -8.84 7.42
CA TYR A 58 -5.71 -9.71 8.35
C TYR A 58 -6.23 -11.14 8.23
N ARG A 59 -5.32 -12.11 8.35
CA ARG A 59 -5.66 -13.53 8.49
C ARG A 59 -4.84 -14.15 9.61
N MET A 60 -5.39 -15.19 10.24
CA MET A 60 -4.66 -15.99 11.21
C MET A 60 -3.95 -17.13 10.49
N GLU A 61 -2.63 -17.22 10.61
CA GLU A 61 -1.85 -18.36 10.16
C GLU A 61 -0.94 -18.85 11.27
N LYS A 62 -1.02 -20.15 11.60
CA LYS A 62 -0.21 -20.78 12.66
C LYS A 62 -0.28 -20.05 14.02
N GLY A 63 -1.41 -19.39 14.31
CA GLY A 63 -1.61 -18.64 15.56
C GLY A 63 -1.15 -17.17 15.51
N GLU A 64 -0.58 -16.72 14.40
CA GLU A 64 -0.14 -15.34 14.20
C GLU A 64 -1.10 -14.57 13.27
N GLN A 65 -1.28 -13.29 13.54
CA GLN A 65 -2.06 -12.40 12.68
C GLN A 65 -1.16 -11.82 11.60
N ILE A 66 -1.47 -12.12 10.34
CA ILE A 66 -0.68 -11.72 9.17
C ILE A 66 -1.50 -10.74 8.33
N LEU A 67 -0.92 -9.55 8.08
CA LEU A 67 -1.44 -8.60 7.11
C LEU A 67 -1.14 -9.11 5.69
N THR A 68 -2.18 -9.33 4.90
CA THR A 68 -2.06 -9.77 3.50
C THR A 68 -2.62 -8.71 2.57
N PHE A 69 -1.80 -8.24 1.62
CA PHE A 69 -2.25 -7.39 0.52
C PHE A 69 -2.71 -8.25 -0.65
N PHE A 70 -3.83 -7.89 -1.29
CA PHE A 70 -4.33 -8.64 -2.42
C PHE A 70 -3.60 -8.27 -3.72
N PRO A 71 -3.07 -9.24 -4.49
CA PRO A 71 -2.68 -8.99 -5.87
C PRO A 71 -3.91 -8.56 -6.69
N LYS A 72 -3.68 -7.79 -7.76
CA LYS A 72 -4.73 -7.46 -8.73
C LYS A 72 -5.08 -8.72 -9.53
#